data_AF-A0A7J2YVS0-F1
#
_entry.id   AF-A0A7J2YVS0-F1
#
_cell.length_a   1.000
_cell.length_b   1.000
_cell.length_c   1.000
_cell.angle_alpha   90.00
_cell.angle_beta   90.00
_cell.angle_gamma   90.00
#
_symmetry.space_group_name_H-M   'P 1'
#
loop_
_entity.id
_entity.type
_entity.pdbx_description
1 polymer ?
#
loop_
_entity_poly.entity_id
_entity_poly.type
_entity_poly.pdbx_seq_one_letter_code
_entity_poly.pdbx_strand_id
1 'polypeptide(L)'
;MQNDTEAKIKQDLLAEIQTLEQNYRVLSGFISGTDYDPATVGNSIQSFKDSLSRASAFVLALYNLKGRHVNIPWESLFTSLDYALATLSTSATIKQRDAVRAILSMANEQMTQVLSYFAALKESLK
;
A
#
# COMPACT_ATOMS: atom_id res chain seq x y z
N MET A 1 -28.97 -3.44 -9.93
CA MET A 1 -28.42 -4.15 -8.74
C MET A 1 -26.97 -4.60 -8.95
N GLN A 2 -26.66 -5.57 -9.83
CA GLN A 2 -25.26 -6.03 -10.00
C GLN A 2 -24.33 -4.93 -10.56
N ASN A 3 -24.81 -4.11 -11.50
CA ASN A 3 -24.05 -2.98 -12.05
C ASN A 3 -23.79 -1.87 -11.02
N ASP A 4 -24.72 -1.64 -10.09
CA ASP A 4 -24.57 -0.62 -9.04
C ASP A 4 -23.52 -1.06 -8.01
N THR A 5 -23.52 -2.35 -7.66
CA THR A 5 -22.50 -2.96 -6.80
C THR A 5 -21.12 -2.93 -7.46
N GLU A 6 -21.00 -3.30 -8.74
CA GLU A 6 -19.72 -3.23 -9.46
C GLU A 6 -19.21 -1.79 -9.54
N ALA A 7 -20.07 -0.81 -9.86
CA ALA A 7 -19.69 0.60 -9.92
C ALA A 7 -19.18 1.11 -8.57
N LYS A 8 -19.83 0.72 -7.47
CA LYS A 8 -19.40 1.10 -6.12
C LYS A 8 -18.05 0.50 -5.76
N ILE A 9 -17.83 -0.79 -6.05
CA ILE A 9 -16.52 -1.45 -5.80
C ILE A 9 -15.41 -0.77 -6.61
N LYS A 10 -15.67 -0.42 -7.88
CA LYS A 10 -14.68 0.31 -8.70
C LYS A 10 -14.35 1.68 -8.10
N GLN A 11 -15.36 2.43 -7.67
CA GLN A 11 -15.15 3.73 -7.04
C GLN A 11 -14.32 3.61 -5.76
N ASP A 12 -14.65 2.66 -4.89
CA ASP A 12 -13.93 2.46 -3.63
C ASP A 12 -12.48 1.98 -3.89
N LEU A 13 -12.28 1.08 -4.85
CA LEU A 13 -10.95 0.67 -5.30
C LEU A 13 -10.12 1.83 -5.83
N LEU A 14 -10.71 2.72 -6.64
CA LEU A 14 -10.00 3.92 -7.13
C LEU A 14 -9.56 4.84 -5.99
N ALA A 15 -10.36 4.97 -4.94
CA ALA A 15 -10.01 5.74 -3.75
C ALA A 15 -8.85 5.09 -2.96
N GLU A 16 -8.84 3.77 -2.82
CA GLU A 16 -7.73 3.06 -2.17
C GLU A 16 -6.43 3.17 -2.99
N ILE A 17 -6.51 3.09 -4.32
CA ILE A 17 -5.35 3.29 -5.20
C ILE A 17 -4.75 4.70 -5.02
N GLN A 18 -5.60 5.73 -4.94
CA GLN A 18 -5.11 7.09 -4.66
C GLN A 18 -4.43 7.19 -3.30
N THR A 19 -5.00 6.53 -2.27
CA THR A 19 -4.40 6.49 -0.93
C THR A 19 -3.05 5.78 -0.93
N LEU A 20 -2.91 4.68 -1.69
CA LEU A 20 -1.63 3.98 -1.89
C LEU A 20 -0.59 4.88 -2.55
N GLU A 21 -0.95 5.56 -3.65
CA GLU A 21 -0.07 6.48 -4.36
C GLU A 21 0.42 7.63 -3.46
N GLN A 22 -0.47 8.21 -2.64
CA GLN A 22 -0.12 9.30 -1.73
C GLN A 22 0.82 8.85 -0.62
N ASN A 23 0.53 7.74 0.04
CA ASN A 23 1.38 7.23 1.11
C ASN A 23 2.75 6.78 0.58
N TYR A 24 2.80 6.17 -0.61
CA TYR A 24 4.07 5.82 -1.24
C TYR A 24 4.96 7.03 -1.52
N ARG A 25 4.41 8.20 -1.86
CA ARG A 25 5.22 9.42 -2.02
C ARG A 25 5.93 9.82 -0.72
N VAL A 26 5.27 9.68 0.42
CA VAL A 26 5.88 9.94 1.73
C VAL A 26 6.97 8.90 2.02
N LEU A 27 6.66 7.61 1.82
CA LEU A 27 7.61 6.51 2.08
C LEU A 27 8.84 6.59 1.17
N SER A 28 8.66 6.85 -0.12
CA SER A 28 9.75 7.04 -1.08
C SER A 28 10.58 8.29 -0.78
N GLY A 29 9.94 9.39 -0.35
CA GLY A 29 10.63 10.57 0.16
C GLY A 29 11.49 10.25 1.38
N PHE A 30 10.96 9.50 2.34
CA PHE A 30 11.68 9.07 3.54
C PHE A 30 12.87 8.15 3.22
N ILE A 31 12.68 7.20 2.30
CA ILE A 31 13.74 6.32 1.76
C ILE A 31 14.85 7.17 1.12
N SER A 32 14.46 8.21 0.37
CA SER A 32 15.39 9.13 -0.32
C SER A 32 16.07 10.14 0.60
N GLY A 33 15.82 10.08 1.91
CA GLY A 33 16.47 10.93 2.91
C GLY A 33 15.69 12.18 3.33
N THR A 34 14.44 12.34 2.88
CA THR A 34 13.56 13.42 3.38
C THR A 34 13.29 13.20 4.86
N ASP A 35 13.43 14.27 5.65
CA ASP A 35 13.22 14.21 7.09
C ASP A 35 11.73 14.31 7.42
N TYR A 36 11.12 13.16 7.67
CA TYR A 36 9.76 13.05 8.21
C TYR A 36 9.83 12.68 9.68
N ASP A 37 8.92 13.24 10.49
CA ASP A 37 8.77 12.83 11.87
C ASP A 37 8.28 11.37 11.96
N PRO A 38 8.62 10.64 13.04
CA PRO A 38 8.24 9.23 13.19
C PRO A 38 6.73 8.97 13.09
N ALA A 39 5.88 9.90 13.55
CA ALA A 39 4.44 9.71 13.48
C ALA A 39 3.95 9.77 12.04
N THR A 40 4.45 10.71 11.23
CA THR A 40 4.15 10.78 9.78
C THR A 40 4.56 9.50 9.07
N VAL A 41 5.78 9.01 9.29
CA VAL A 41 6.25 7.76 8.66
C VAL A 41 5.38 6.58 9.10
N GLY A 42 5.10 6.44 10.39
CA GLY A 42 4.28 5.35 10.93
C GLY A 42 2.86 5.35 10.38
N ASN A 43 2.23 6.53 10.36
CA ASN A 43 0.91 6.71 9.79
C ASN A 43 0.90 6.38 8.30
N SER A 44 1.94 6.74 7.55
CA SER A 44 2.03 6.40 6.13
C SER A 44 2.24 4.91 5.88
N ILE A 45 3.06 4.22 6.69
CA ILE A 45 3.23 2.76 6.58
C ILE A 45 1.90 2.06 6.87
N GLN A 46 1.24 2.42 7.98
CA GLN A 46 -0.04 1.83 8.38
C GLN A 46 -1.12 2.09 7.33
N SER A 47 -1.25 3.34 6.87
CA SER A 47 -2.24 3.71 5.86
C SER A 47 -1.99 3.03 4.52
N PHE A 48 -0.73 2.88 4.11
CA PHE A 48 -0.38 2.13 2.91
C PHE A 48 -0.78 0.65 3.05
N LYS A 49 -0.44 0.03 4.18
CA LYS A 49 -0.78 -1.36 4.49
C LYS A 49 -2.29 -1.60 4.46
N ASP A 50 -3.05 -0.77 5.15
CA ASP A 50 -4.50 -0.93 5.27
C ASP A 50 -5.19 -0.71 3.92
N SER A 51 -4.74 0.27 3.15
CA SER A 51 -5.26 0.55 1.81
C SER A 51 -4.92 -0.58 0.84
N LEU A 52 -3.73 -1.19 0.96
CA LEU A 52 -3.33 -2.34 0.15
C LEU A 52 -4.25 -3.54 0.43
N SER A 53 -4.55 -3.79 1.70
CA SER A 53 -5.47 -4.84 2.13
C SER A 53 -6.88 -4.62 1.55
N ARG A 54 -7.43 -3.42 1.70
CA ARG A 54 -8.76 -3.08 1.16
C ARG A 54 -8.81 -3.12 -0.37
N ALA A 55 -7.81 -2.55 -1.05
CA ALA A 55 -7.70 -2.62 -2.50
C ALA A 55 -7.64 -4.07 -3.00
N SER A 56 -6.91 -4.94 -2.30
CA SER A 56 -6.83 -6.37 -2.59
C SER A 56 -8.20 -7.06 -2.45
N ALA A 57 -8.95 -6.73 -1.40
CA ALA A 57 -10.31 -7.25 -1.21
C ALA A 57 -11.26 -6.81 -2.33
N PHE A 58 -11.19 -5.54 -2.77
CA PHE A 58 -11.99 -5.04 -3.89
C PHE A 58 -11.62 -5.70 -5.22
N VAL A 59 -10.33 -5.94 -5.47
CA VAL A 59 -9.88 -6.72 -6.62
C VAL A 59 -10.48 -8.12 -6.60
N LEU A 60 -10.38 -8.84 -5.48
CA LEU A 60 -10.99 -10.17 -5.35
C LEU A 60 -12.50 -10.12 -5.61
N ALA A 61 -13.20 -9.13 -5.06
CA ALA A 61 -14.63 -8.96 -5.28
C ALA A 61 -14.97 -8.73 -6.77
N LEU A 62 -14.23 -7.87 -7.48
CA LEU A 62 -14.44 -7.62 -8.91
C LEU A 62 -14.19 -8.87 -9.77
N TYR A 63 -13.14 -9.62 -9.47
CA TYR A 63 -12.83 -10.84 -10.21
C TYR A 63 -13.85 -11.95 -9.93
N ASN A 64 -14.30 -12.09 -8.67
CA ASN A 64 -15.35 -13.03 -8.28
C ASN A 64 -16.68 -12.71 -8.97
N LEU A 65 -17.06 -11.43 -9.11
CA LEU A 65 -18.25 -11.03 -9.87
C LEU A 65 -18.17 -11.45 -11.35
N LYS A 66 -16.95 -11.57 -11.90
CA LYS A 66 -16.66 -12.02 -13.26
C LYS A 66 -16.39 -13.53 -13.37
N GLY A 67 -16.56 -14.28 -12.28
CA GLY A 67 -16.30 -15.72 -12.23
C GLY A 67 -14.82 -16.09 -12.40
N ARG A 68 -13.90 -15.17 -12.13
CA ARG A 68 -12.46 -15.37 -12.26
C ARG A 68 -11.81 -15.42 -10.88
N HIS A 69 -10.79 -16.27 -10.76
CA HIS A 69 -9.92 -16.29 -9.59
C HIS A 69 -8.68 -15.43 -9.86
N VAL A 70 -8.21 -14.70 -8.84
CA VAL A 70 -6.98 -13.92 -8.90
C VAL A 70 -6.18 -14.16 -7.64
N ASN A 71 -4.87 -14.39 -7.80
CA ASN A 71 -3.94 -14.50 -6.69
C ASN A 71 -3.30 -13.15 -6.43
N ILE A 72 -3.15 -12.79 -5.15
CA ILE A 72 -2.60 -11.50 -4.71
C ILE A 72 -1.28 -11.78 -3.95
N PRO A 73 -0.11 -11.63 -4.60
CA PRO A 73 1.16 -12.10 -4.04
C PRO A 73 1.88 -11.04 -3.18
N TRP A 74 1.16 -10.30 -2.33
CA TRP A 74 1.73 -9.18 -1.56
C TRP A 74 2.15 -9.54 -0.12
N GLU A 75 2.07 -10.81 0.27
CA GLU A 75 2.37 -11.27 1.65
C GLU A 75 3.75 -10.85 2.17
N SER A 76 4.77 -10.93 1.32
CA SER A 76 6.12 -10.48 1.69
C SER A 76 6.15 -8.98 1.97
N LEU A 77 5.39 -8.17 1.23
CA LEU A 77 5.34 -6.73 1.44
C LEU A 77 4.63 -6.42 2.76
N PHE A 78 3.49 -7.07 3.04
CA PHE A 78 2.82 -6.94 4.34
C PHE A 78 3.75 -7.22 5.50
N THR A 79 4.53 -8.30 5.40
CA THR A 79 5.52 -8.69 6.40
C THR A 79 6.58 -7.60 6.61
N SER A 80 7.13 -7.02 5.54
CA SER A 80 8.11 -5.94 5.65
C SER A 80 7.52 -4.67 6.28
N LEU A 81 6.27 -4.32 5.93
CA LEU A 81 5.58 -3.16 6.52
C LEU A 81 5.31 -3.36 8.01
N ASP A 82 4.97 -4.58 8.43
CA ASP A 82 4.79 -4.93 9.85
C ASP A 82 6.10 -4.82 10.64
N TYR A 83 7.20 -5.31 10.08
CA TYR A 83 8.51 -5.14 10.71
C TYR A 83 8.92 -3.66 10.79
N ALA A 84 8.64 -2.87 9.76
CA ALA A 84 8.90 -1.43 9.78
C ALA A 84 8.10 -0.73 10.89
N LEU A 85 6.80 -1.04 11.03
CA LEU A 85 5.95 -0.53 12.10
C LEU A 85 6.43 -0.95 13.49
N ALA A 86 6.76 -2.23 13.68
CA ALA A 86 7.24 -2.74 14.96
C ALA A 86 8.59 -2.13 15.39
N THR A 87 9.42 -1.76 14.42
CA THR A 87 10.71 -1.09 14.66
C THR A 87 10.54 0.39 15.01
N LEU A 88 9.46 1.01 14.51
CA LEU A 88 9.17 2.42 14.69
C LEU A 88 8.47 2.66 16.03
N SER A 89 9.12 3.38 16.95
CA SER A 89 8.52 3.84 18.20
C SER A 89 8.19 5.34 18.15
N THR A 90 7.24 5.79 18.98
CA THR A 90 6.90 7.22 19.12
C THR A 90 8.05 8.08 19.65
N SER A 91 9.09 7.45 20.21
CA SER A 91 10.36 8.06 20.62
C SER A 91 11.54 7.46 19.84
N ALA A 92 11.37 7.24 18.54
CA ALA A 92 12.37 6.56 17.72
C ALA A 92 13.72 7.28 17.75
N THR A 93 14.74 6.57 18.20
CA THR A 93 16.14 7.00 18.09
C THR A 93 16.55 7.06 16.61
N ILE A 94 17.64 7.79 16.31
CA ILE A 94 18.22 7.85 14.95
C ILE A 94 18.45 6.43 14.39
N LYS A 95 18.98 5.51 15.22
CA LYS A 95 19.20 4.11 14.84
C LYS A 95 17.90 3.39 14.43
N GLN A 96 16.80 3.63 15.13
CA GLN A 96 15.50 3.04 14.78
C GLN A 96 14.97 3.62 13.46
N ARG A 97 15.14 4.93 13.24
CA ARG A 97 14.76 5.57 11.97
C ARG A 97 15.56 5.00 10.79
N ASP A 98 16.86 4.81 10.97
CA ASP A 98 17.72 4.22 9.93
C ASP A 98 17.38 2.75 9.67
N ALA A 99 17.03 1.98 10.71
CA ALA A 99 16.54 0.61 10.56
C ALA A 99 15.21 0.55 9.78
N VAL A 100 14.25 1.42 10.11
CA VAL A 100 12.99 1.53 9.36
C VAL A 100 13.25 1.92 7.90
N ARG A 101 14.18 2.87 7.66
CA ARG A 101 14.58 3.25 6.31
C ARG A 101 15.16 2.06 5.55
N ALA A 102 16.03 1.26 6.16
CA ALA A 102 16.60 0.07 5.54
C ALA A 102 15.53 -0.96 5.16
N ILE A 103 14.59 -1.24 6.06
CA ILE A 103 13.46 -2.16 5.81
C ILE A 103 12.62 -1.67 4.63
N LEU A 104 12.25 -0.38 4.62
CA LEU A 104 11.45 0.21 3.56
C LEU A 104 12.19 0.26 2.22
N SER A 105 13.51 0.49 2.22
CA SER A 105 14.35 0.43 1.03
C SER A 105 14.35 -0.98 0.40
N MET A 106 14.42 -2.02 1.23
CA MET A 106 14.33 -3.41 0.75
C MET A 106 12.94 -3.73 0.18
N ALA A 107 11.89 -3.18 0.77
CA ALA A 107 10.51 -3.34 0.31
C ALA A 107 10.12 -2.42 -0.87
N ASN A 108 10.98 -1.48 -1.26
CA ASN A 108 10.62 -0.43 -2.24
C ASN A 108 10.28 -0.99 -3.62
N GLU A 109 10.99 -2.02 -4.05
CA GLU A 109 10.69 -2.68 -5.33
C GLU A 109 9.29 -3.30 -5.30
N GLN A 110 8.93 -3.99 -4.21
CA GLN A 110 7.62 -4.60 -4.03
C GLN A 110 6.51 -3.53 -3.99
N MET A 111 6.73 -2.41 -3.29
CA MET A 111 5.78 -1.28 -3.30
C MET A 111 5.59 -0.72 -4.71
N THR A 112 6.66 -0.61 -5.50
CA THR A 112 6.61 -0.14 -6.89
C THR A 112 5.85 -1.10 -7.80
N GLN A 113 6.05 -2.41 -7.63
CA GLN A 113 5.31 -3.45 -8.36
C GLN A 113 3.81 -3.39 -8.05
N VAL A 114 3.44 -3.22 -6.78
CA VAL A 114 2.04 -3.04 -6.35
C VAL A 114 1.41 -1.83 -7.03
N LEU A 115 2.09 -0.69 -7.00
CA LEU A 115 1.58 0.53 -7.65
C LEU A 115 1.48 0.38 -9.17
N SER A 116 2.43 -0.30 -9.80
CA SER A 116 2.39 -0.57 -11.24
C SER A 116 1.20 -1.47 -11.60
N TYR A 117 0.93 -2.50 -10.80
CA TYR A 117 -0.25 -3.35 -10.95
C TYR A 117 -1.55 -2.52 -10.84
N PHE A 118 -1.67 -1.69 -9.80
CA PHE A 118 -2.87 -0.88 -9.59
C PHE A 118 -3.03 0.24 -10.63
N ALA A 119 -1.94 0.78 -11.17
CA ALA A 119 -1.97 1.73 -12.28
C ALA A 119 -2.54 1.09 -13.56
N ALA A 120 -2.07 -0.11 -13.90
CA ALA A 120 -2.61 -0.87 -15.04
C ALA A 120 -4.09 -1.23 -14.82
N LEU A 121 -4.45 -1.62 -13.59
CA LEU A 121 -5.83 -1.91 -13.23
C LEU A 121 -6.71 -0.65 -13.37
N LYS A 122 -6.27 0.50 -12.87
CA LYS A 122 -6.97 1.79 -12.96
C LYS A 122 -7.31 2.17 -14.40
N GLU A 123 -6.41 1.93 -15.36
CA GLU A 123 -6.70 2.14 -16.79
C GLU A 123 -7.76 1.16 -17.32
N SER A 124 -7.77 -0.08 -16.85
CA SER A 124 -8.79 -1.08 -17.24
C SER A 124 -10.17 -0.88 -16.61
N LEU A 125 -10.27 -0.02 -15.60
CA LEU A 125 -11.50 0.28 -14.87
C LEU A 125 -12.26 1.51 -15.39
N LYS A 126 -11.61 2.32 -16.24
CA LYS A 126 -12.24 3.40 -17.01
C LYS A 126 -13.14 2.84 -18.10
#